data_AF-A0A3B6LXF5-F1
#
_entry.id   AF-A0A3B6LXF5-F1
#
_cell.length_a   1.000
_cell.length_b   1.000
_cell.length_c   1.000
_cell.angle_alpha   90.00
_cell.angle_beta   90.00
_cell.angle_gamma   90.00
#
_symmetry.space_group_name_H-M   'P 1'
#
loop_
_entity.id
_entity.type
_entity.pdbx_description
1 polymer ?
#
loop_
_entity_poly.entity_id
_entity_poly.type
_entity_poly.pdbx_seq_one_letter_code
_entity_poly.pdbx_strand_id
1 'polypeptide(L)'
;MDALGVAPDEDVYVSLLRDSVDAAEVAAVHAHFDAARAAPGLPLPLANRLLLAYAACGDMAAARKVFDEIPVKDGITWATMVSAYSDGCFHEEALRLFTRMCQEEHGLAGDLLGHAIVAVLRSCARLGRLRGFGEQVHALVVKTKRVCGDTGSSLLQLYIASNQHDSARQVLQAMRCCSHEPVPEAAWTSFMTACHRDGLLDEAIYVFRDMVSSGVARSSFSLSTILAVCAESDNCRCYGQQVHGDAIKHGVETDQFVVSGLVHMYAKQGRLADAARAFEAVGGKPDAVCWNAMAMGYARGGWYREATRMMYQMKAAGLDLPGLNVVGMACSRD
;
A
#
# COMPACT_ATOMS: atom_id res chain seq x y z
N MET A 1 4.90 -15.44 42.03
CA MET A 1 4.16 -14.50 42.88
C MET A 1 2.95 -15.18 43.51
N ASP A 2 2.20 -15.97 42.74
CA ASP A 2 1.05 -16.74 43.24
C ASP A 2 1.36 -17.68 44.41
N ALA A 3 2.52 -18.35 44.39
CA ALA A 3 2.98 -19.19 45.50
C ALA A 3 3.32 -18.40 46.79
N LEU A 4 3.44 -17.07 46.70
CA LEU A 4 3.75 -16.17 47.82
C LEU A 4 2.51 -15.40 48.31
N GLY A 5 1.34 -15.58 47.68
CA GLY A 5 0.09 -14.88 48.05
C GLY A 5 0.10 -13.37 47.83
N VAL A 6 1.07 -12.85 47.06
CA VAL A 6 1.20 -11.43 46.72
C VAL A 6 0.63 -11.22 45.31
N ALA A 7 -0.40 -10.37 45.20
CA ALA A 7 -0.94 -9.99 43.90
C ALA A 7 0.16 -9.29 43.07
N PRO A 8 0.38 -9.69 41.80
CA PRO A 8 1.29 -8.97 40.92
C PRO A 8 0.85 -7.52 40.76
N ASP A 9 1.82 -6.62 40.60
CA ASP A 9 1.53 -5.22 40.28
C ASP A 9 1.07 -5.08 38.80
N GLU A 10 0.51 -3.92 38.47
CA GLU A 10 0.02 -3.64 37.11
C GLU A 10 1.15 -3.72 36.06
N ASP A 11 2.37 -3.35 36.42
CA ASP A 11 3.52 -3.36 35.52
C ASP A 11 3.93 -4.79 35.11
N VAL A 12 3.82 -5.76 36.02
CA VAL A 12 4.02 -7.18 35.72
C VAL A 12 3.00 -7.65 34.71
N TYR A 13 1.71 -7.32 34.87
CA TYR A 13 0.69 -7.68 33.86
C TYR A 13 0.96 -7.04 32.50
N VAL A 14 1.32 -5.75 32.46
CA VAL A 14 1.70 -5.07 31.21
C VAL A 14 2.88 -5.74 30.54
N SER A 15 3.87 -6.21 31.31
CA SER A 15 5.03 -6.93 30.76
C SER A 15 4.65 -8.30 30.19
N LEU A 16 3.81 -9.08 30.89
CA LEU A 16 3.35 -10.38 30.44
C LEU A 16 2.51 -10.27 29.15
N LEU A 17 1.66 -9.25 29.06
CA LEU A 17 0.87 -8.99 27.85
C LEU A 17 1.73 -8.59 26.66
N ARG A 18 2.84 -7.88 26.89
CA ARG A 18 3.79 -7.54 25.82
C ARG A 18 4.51 -8.78 25.29
N ASP A 19 4.78 -9.73 26.16
CA ASP A 19 5.53 -10.93 25.83
C ASP A 19 4.62 -12.09 25.36
N SER A 20 3.30 -11.89 25.42
CA SER A 20 2.30 -12.87 24.93
C SER A 20 2.31 -12.97 23.40
N VAL A 21 2.30 -14.18 22.87
CA VAL A 21 2.38 -14.46 21.43
C VAL A 21 1.06 -14.91 20.81
N ASP A 22 0.09 -15.33 21.62
CA ASP A 22 -1.23 -15.75 21.14
C ASP A 22 -2.39 -15.29 22.04
N ALA A 23 -3.61 -15.40 21.51
CA ALA A 23 -4.82 -14.98 22.21
C ALA A 23 -5.09 -15.79 23.49
N ALA A 24 -4.60 -17.03 23.59
CA ALA A 24 -4.81 -17.88 24.75
C ALA A 24 -3.93 -17.42 25.93
N GLU A 25 -2.69 -17.04 25.67
CA GLU A 25 -1.80 -16.42 26.65
C GLU A 25 -2.36 -15.09 27.14
N VAL A 26 -2.80 -14.22 26.22
CA VAL A 26 -3.45 -12.95 26.57
C VAL A 26 -4.70 -13.19 27.44
N ALA A 27 -5.53 -14.18 27.08
CA ALA A 27 -6.71 -14.55 27.85
C ALA A 27 -6.38 -15.12 29.24
N ALA A 28 -5.29 -15.90 29.37
CA ALA A 28 -4.84 -16.41 30.65
C ALA A 28 -4.38 -15.27 31.57
N VAL A 29 -3.59 -14.33 31.04
CA VAL A 29 -3.15 -13.14 31.80
C VAL A 29 -4.34 -12.27 32.20
N HIS A 30 -5.29 -12.06 31.29
CA HIS A 30 -6.51 -11.28 31.56
C HIS A 30 -7.39 -11.94 32.64
N ALA A 31 -7.63 -13.25 32.54
CA ALA A 31 -8.43 -13.98 33.53
C ALA A 31 -7.76 -14.03 34.90
N HIS A 32 -6.43 -14.14 34.95
CA HIS A 32 -5.67 -14.07 36.20
C HIS A 32 -5.81 -12.69 36.85
N PHE A 33 -5.66 -11.61 36.08
CA PHE A 33 -5.90 -10.26 36.58
C PHE A 33 -7.33 -10.09 37.13
N ASP A 34 -8.33 -10.57 36.40
CA ASP A 34 -9.74 -10.52 36.81
C ASP A 34 -10.01 -11.26 38.12
N ALA A 35 -9.30 -12.36 38.37
CA ALA A 35 -9.40 -13.13 39.61
C ALA A 35 -8.62 -12.48 40.78
N ALA A 36 -7.54 -11.77 40.48
CA ALA A 36 -6.66 -11.15 41.47
C ALA A 36 -7.08 -9.74 41.89
N ARG A 37 -7.89 -9.03 41.09
CA ARG A 37 -8.27 -7.64 41.37
C ARG A 37 -9.17 -7.50 42.60
N ALA A 38 -8.85 -6.53 43.45
CA ALA A 38 -9.63 -6.20 44.65
C ALA A 38 -10.78 -5.21 44.39
N ALA A 39 -10.70 -4.43 43.31
CA ALA A 39 -11.68 -3.40 42.94
C ALA A 39 -12.31 -3.72 41.57
N PRO A 40 -13.59 -3.33 41.36
CA PRO A 40 -14.25 -3.51 40.07
C PRO A 40 -13.70 -2.54 39.01
N GLY A 41 -13.56 -3.02 37.78
CA GLY A 41 -13.05 -2.27 36.62
C GLY A 41 -11.59 -2.61 36.28
N LEU A 42 -11.18 -2.29 35.05
CA LEU A 42 -9.77 -2.38 34.63
C LEU A 42 -9.14 -0.97 34.66
N PRO A 43 -7.92 -0.82 35.21
CA PRO A 43 -7.13 0.40 35.05
C PRO A 43 -6.94 0.71 33.56
N LEU A 44 -7.14 1.96 33.17
CA LEU A 44 -7.11 2.37 31.75
C LEU A 44 -5.81 1.98 31.02
N PRO A 45 -4.60 2.14 31.61
CA PRO A 45 -3.36 1.72 30.94
C PRO A 45 -3.31 0.22 30.65
N LEU A 46 -3.72 -0.59 31.62
CA LEU A 46 -3.77 -2.05 31.46
C LEU A 46 -4.86 -2.46 30.46
N ALA A 47 -6.03 -1.81 30.50
CA ALA A 47 -7.11 -2.06 29.56
C ALA A 47 -6.71 -1.74 28.12
N ASN A 48 -6.03 -0.62 27.89
CA ASN A 48 -5.47 -0.27 26.57
C ASN A 48 -4.44 -1.29 26.08
N ARG A 49 -3.63 -1.86 26.99
CA ARG A 49 -2.66 -2.92 26.66
C ARG A 49 -3.33 -4.24 26.33
N LEU A 50 -4.33 -4.65 27.10
CA LEU A 50 -5.14 -5.84 26.81
C LEU A 50 -5.83 -5.71 25.44
N LEU A 51 -6.43 -4.55 25.18
CA LEU A 51 -7.10 -4.28 23.91
C LEU A 51 -6.11 -4.40 22.74
N LEU A 52 -4.92 -3.80 22.86
CA LEU A 52 -3.86 -3.92 21.85
C LEU A 52 -3.39 -5.37 21.68
N ALA A 53 -3.20 -6.12 22.77
CA ALA A 53 -2.74 -7.51 22.72
C ALA A 53 -3.77 -8.44 22.05
N TYR A 54 -5.04 -8.34 22.42
CA TYR A 54 -6.11 -9.10 21.76
C TYR A 54 -6.26 -8.72 20.29
N ALA A 55 -6.20 -7.43 19.96
CA ALA A 55 -6.25 -6.95 18.58
C ALA A 55 -5.09 -7.52 17.74
N ALA A 56 -3.87 -7.52 18.27
CA ALA A 56 -2.70 -8.08 17.61
C ALA A 56 -2.82 -9.60 17.39
N CYS A 57 -3.50 -10.31 18.30
CA CYS A 57 -3.79 -11.74 18.16
C CYS A 57 -4.99 -12.05 17.25
N GLY A 58 -5.70 -11.02 16.74
CA GLY A 58 -6.88 -11.19 15.90
C GLY A 58 -8.18 -11.53 16.65
N ASP A 59 -8.15 -11.60 17.99
CA ASP A 59 -9.36 -11.85 18.79
C ASP A 59 -10.15 -10.54 19.00
N MET A 60 -10.88 -10.15 17.96
CA MET A 60 -11.67 -8.92 17.96
C MET A 60 -12.86 -8.97 18.93
N ALA A 61 -13.34 -10.18 19.27
CA ALA A 61 -14.44 -10.35 20.21
C ALA A 61 -13.99 -10.03 21.65
N ALA A 62 -12.84 -10.58 22.06
CA ALA A 62 -12.25 -10.26 23.36
C ALA A 62 -11.80 -8.80 23.44
N ALA A 63 -11.15 -8.28 22.39
CA ALA A 63 -10.78 -6.86 22.32
C ALA A 63 -12.00 -5.95 22.49
N ARG A 64 -13.13 -6.29 21.86
CA ARG A 64 -14.36 -5.52 21.98
C ARG A 64 -14.97 -5.59 23.37
N LYS A 65 -14.91 -6.74 24.03
CA LYS A 65 -15.37 -6.89 25.42
C LYS A 65 -14.58 -5.97 26.35
N VAL A 66 -13.25 -5.98 26.26
CA VAL A 66 -12.38 -5.07 27.03
C VAL A 66 -12.74 -3.60 26.75
N PHE A 67 -12.92 -3.25 25.47
CA PHE A 67 -13.32 -1.90 25.08
C PHE A 67 -14.62 -1.45 25.73
N ASP A 68 -15.65 -2.30 25.75
CA ASP A 68 -16.96 -1.96 26.32
C ASP A 68 -16.91 -1.85 27.86
N GLU A 69 -16.02 -2.60 28.53
CA GLU A 69 -15.80 -2.54 29.99
C GLU A 69 -15.11 -1.25 30.45
N ILE A 70 -14.37 -0.54 29.58
CA ILE A 70 -13.71 0.73 29.91
C ILE A 70 -14.77 1.84 30.06
N PRO A 71 -15.00 2.38 31.27
CA PRO A 71 -16.09 3.33 31.51
C PRO A 71 -15.83 4.72 30.90
N VAL A 72 -14.58 5.19 30.96
CA VAL A 72 -14.12 6.43 30.35
C VAL A 72 -13.01 6.09 29.38
N LYS A 73 -13.30 6.22 28.08
CA LYS A 73 -12.39 5.90 26.99
C LYS A 73 -11.62 7.15 26.59
N ASP A 74 -10.31 7.02 26.42
CA ASP A 74 -9.46 8.06 25.86
C ASP A 74 -9.23 7.85 24.36
N GLY A 75 -8.61 8.82 23.70
CA GLY A 75 -8.31 8.74 22.27
C GLY A 75 -7.43 7.54 21.88
N ILE A 76 -6.61 7.01 22.80
CA ILE A 76 -5.83 5.78 22.57
C ILE A 76 -6.79 4.59 22.48
N THR A 77 -7.72 4.49 23.43
CA THR A 77 -8.74 3.43 23.48
C THR A 77 -9.52 3.37 22.16
N TRP A 78 -10.02 4.52 21.70
CA TRP A 78 -10.77 4.61 20.45
C TRP A 78 -9.93 4.34 19.21
N ALA A 79 -8.78 5.01 19.07
CA ALA A 79 -7.92 4.87 17.90
C ALA A 79 -7.42 3.42 17.73
N THR A 80 -7.09 2.75 18.85
CA THR A 80 -6.66 1.35 18.85
C THR A 80 -7.78 0.45 18.36
N MET A 81 -9.00 0.59 18.88
CA MET A 81 -10.12 -0.26 18.50
C MET A 81 -10.60 -0.01 17.05
N VAL A 82 -10.62 1.24 16.60
CA VAL A 82 -10.96 1.58 15.20
C VAL A 82 -9.93 0.98 14.24
N SER A 83 -8.64 1.08 14.57
CA SER A 83 -7.56 0.51 13.76
C SER A 83 -7.64 -1.02 13.75
N ALA A 84 -7.84 -1.64 14.92
CA ALA A 84 -8.01 -3.09 15.05
C ALA A 84 -9.14 -3.63 14.19
N TYR A 85 -10.32 -2.98 14.19
CA TYR A 85 -11.42 -3.40 13.32
C TYR A 85 -11.10 -3.21 11.83
N SER A 86 -10.46 -2.10 11.45
CA SER A 86 -10.05 -1.87 10.07
C SER A 86 -9.08 -2.94 9.58
N ASP A 87 -8.05 -3.25 10.37
CA ASP A 87 -6.99 -4.18 10.01
C ASP A 87 -7.48 -5.64 10.07
N GLY A 88 -8.39 -5.95 11.00
CA GLY A 88 -9.13 -7.22 11.06
C GLY A 88 -10.22 -7.38 9.99
N CYS A 89 -10.33 -6.47 9.01
CA CYS A 89 -11.33 -6.49 7.94
C CYS A 89 -12.80 -6.36 8.38
N PHE A 90 -13.06 -5.93 9.62
CA PHE A 90 -14.37 -5.58 10.15
C PHE A 90 -14.72 -4.12 9.82
N HIS A 91 -14.68 -3.79 8.52
CA HIS A 91 -14.76 -2.40 8.04
C HIS A 91 -16.02 -1.66 8.48
N GLU A 92 -17.19 -2.31 8.49
CA GLU A 92 -18.45 -1.71 8.95
C GLU A 92 -18.39 -1.30 10.43
N GLU A 93 -17.83 -2.16 11.28
CA GLU A 93 -17.68 -1.87 12.70
C GLU A 93 -16.67 -0.74 12.95
N ALA A 94 -15.60 -0.69 12.16
CA ALA A 94 -14.64 0.42 12.20
C ALA A 94 -15.33 1.76 11.91
N LEU A 95 -16.18 1.83 10.88
CA LEU A 95 -16.91 3.06 10.53
C LEU A 95 -17.90 3.46 11.62
N ARG A 96 -18.70 2.51 12.14
CA ARG A 96 -19.65 2.78 13.23
C ARG A 96 -18.95 3.25 14.49
N LEU A 97 -17.84 2.60 14.85
CA LEU A 97 -17.08 2.96 16.04
C LEU A 97 -16.43 4.33 15.92
N PHE A 98 -15.94 4.69 14.73
CA PHE A 98 -15.42 6.03 14.47
C PHE A 98 -16.50 7.11 14.57
N THR A 99 -17.72 6.86 14.07
CA THR A 99 -18.85 7.79 14.28
C THR A 99 -19.12 8.01 15.76
N ARG A 100 -19.13 6.93 16.54
CA ARG A 100 -19.33 6.99 18.00
C ARG A 100 -18.19 7.74 18.70
N MET A 101 -16.94 7.48 18.30
CA MET A 101 -15.75 8.19 18.76
C MET A 101 -15.92 9.71 18.58
N CYS A 102 -16.34 10.16 17.40
CA CYS A 102 -16.55 11.58 17.11
C CYS A 102 -17.71 12.23 17.88
N GLN A 103 -18.66 11.45 18.40
CA GLN A 103 -19.81 11.95 19.18
C GLN A 103 -19.51 12.00 20.67
N GLU A 104 -18.80 11.00 21.20
CA GLU A 104 -18.56 10.85 22.64
C GLU A 104 -17.29 11.62 23.09
N GLU A 105 -16.23 11.63 22.29
CA GLU A 105 -14.96 12.20 22.68
C GLU A 105 -14.78 13.66 22.20
N HIS A 106 -15.09 14.59 23.10
CA HIS A 106 -14.87 16.03 22.92
C HIS A 106 -13.41 16.39 23.22
N GLY A 107 -12.48 16.00 22.35
CA GLY A 107 -11.07 16.28 22.60
C GLY A 107 -10.05 15.57 21.73
N LEU A 108 -10.46 14.80 20.72
CA LEU A 108 -9.54 14.18 19.77
C LEU A 108 -8.75 15.24 19.02
N ALA A 109 -7.55 15.49 19.51
CA ALA A 109 -6.58 16.39 18.93
C ALA A 109 -5.27 15.62 18.72
N GLY A 110 -4.52 16.03 17.70
CA GLY A 110 -3.22 15.43 17.40
C GLY A 110 -3.30 14.13 16.62
N ASP A 111 -2.32 13.25 16.84
CA ASP A 111 -1.99 12.16 15.92
C ASP A 111 -2.92 10.95 16.03
N LEU A 112 -3.53 10.72 17.19
CA LEU A 112 -4.48 9.62 17.42
C LEU A 112 -5.71 9.74 16.51
N LEU A 113 -6.22 10.96 16.31
CA LEU A 113 -7.28 11.21 15.35
C LEU A 113 -6.83 10.89 13.92
N GLY A 114 -5.57 11.20 13.58
CA GLY A 114 -4.98 10.87 12.29
C GLY A 114 -4.96 9.37 12.00
N HIS A 115 -4.54 8.55 12.97
CA HIS A 115 -4.54 7.10 12.84
C HIS A 115 -5.95 6.53 12.65
N ALA A 116 -6.91 6.99 13.44
CA ALA A 116 -8.31 6.58 13.30
C ALA A 116 -8.89 6.98 11.93
N ILE A 117 -8.59 8.19 11.44
CA ILE A 117 -8.99 8.65 10.09
C ILE A 117 -8.39 7.74 9.00
N VAL A 118 -7.10 7.42 9.08
CA VAL A 118 -6.41 6.54 8.13
C VAL A 118 -7.10 5.17 8.08
N ALA A 119 -7.42 4.59 9.23
CA ALA A 119 -8.13 3.32 9.35
C ALA A 119 -9.53 3.36 8.69
N VAL A 120 -10.32 4.41 8.93
CA VAL A 120 -11.65 4.51 8.32
C VAL A 120 -11.61 4.86 6.83
N LEU A 121 -10.65 5.66 6.36
CA LEU A 121 -10.46 5.91 4.93
C LEU A 121 -10.12 4.61 4.18
N ARG A 122 -9.22 3.79 4.75
CA ARG A 122 -8.91 2.45 4.24
C ARG A 122 -10.15 1.57 4.19
N SER A 123 -10.94 1.55 5.27
CA SER A 123 -12.19 0.80 5.34
C SER A 123 -13.22 1.29 4.31
N CYS A 124 -13.33 2.60 4.09
CA CYS A 124 -14.19 3.18 3.04
C CYS A 124 -13.74 2.77 1.63
N ALA A 125 -12.43 2.77 1.36
CA ALA A 125 -11.89 2.34 0.08
C ALA A 125 -12.20 0.86 -0.20
N ARG A 126 -12.07 0.00 0.82
CA ARG A 126 -12.38 -1.44 0.73
C ARG A 126 -13.86 -1.73 0.52
N LEU A 127 -14.74 -0.93 1.15
CA LEU A 127 -16.19 -1.05 1.01
C LEU A 127 -16.77 -0.32 -0.22
N GLY A 128 -15.96 0.45 -0.96
CA GLY A 128 -16.44 1.32 -2.03
C GLY A 128 -17.36 2.45 -1.55
N ARG A 129 -17.21 2.90 -0.30
CA ARG A 129 -18.07 3.91 0.36
C ARG A 129 -17.51 5.33 0.30
N LEU A 130 -17.30 5.83 -0.92
CA LEU A 130 -16.94 7.24 -1.09
C LEU A 130 -18.10 8.17 -0.75
N ARG A 131 -19.27 7.98 -1.38
CA ARG A 131 -20.43 8.86 -1.21
C ARG A 131 -21.01 8.74 0.19
N GLY A 132 -21.30 9.89 0.82
CA GLY A 132 -21.78 9.94 2.19
C GLY A 132 -20.63 9.88 3.20
N PHE A 133 -20.25 8.69 3.65
CA PHE A 133 -19.27 8.56 4.75
C PHE A 133 -17.87 9.02 4.35
N GLY A 134 -17.34 8.58 3.20
CA GLY A 134 -16.01 8.98 2.72
C GLY A 134 -15.87 10.50 2.53
N GLU A 135 -16.91 11.15 1.99
CA GLU A 135 -16.99 12.62 1.85
C GLU A 135 -17.04 13.33 3.20
N GLN A 136 -17.76 12.79 4.19
CA GLN A 136 -17.79 13.34 5.54
C GLN A 136 -16.40 13.25 6.20
N VAL A 137 -15.70 12.13 6.04
CA VAL A 137 -14.33 11.97 6.54
C VAL A 137 -13.38 12.91 5.81
N HIS A 138 -13.50 13.07 4.48
CA HIS A 138 -12.72 14.05 3.74
C HIS A 138 -12.96 15.47 4.30
N ALA A 139 -14.21 15.89 4.51
CA ALA A 139 -14.52 17.18 5.10
C ALA A 139 -13.87 17.35 6.47
N LEU A 140 -13.84 16.30 7.29
CA LEU A 140 -13.12 16.29 8.58
C LEU A 140 -11.61 16.46 8.40
N VAL A 141 -10.99 15.77 7.44
CA VAL A 141 -9.55 15.90 7.12
C VAL A 141 -9.20 17.34 6.72
N VAL A 142 -10.03 17.96 5.89
CA VAL A 142 -9.84 19.36 5.48
C VAL A 142 -10.00 20.30 6.67
N LYS A 143 -11.07 20.14 7.47
CA LYS A 143 -11.35 20.97 8.64
C LYS A 143 -10.23 20.89 9.70
N THR A 144 -9.62 19.72 9.84
CA THR A 144 -8.51 19.47 10.77
C THR A 144 -7.13 19.78 10.15
N LYS A 145 -7.08 20.25 8.90
CA LYS A 145 -5.85 20.58 8.14
C LYS A 145 -4.87 19.40 8.04
N ARG A 146 -5.38 18.17 7.90
CA ARG A 146 -4.59 16.92 7.85
C ARG A 146 -4.44 16.35 6.44
N VAL A 147 -4.51 17.18 5.40
CA VAL A 147 -4.27 16.74 4.02
C VAL A 147 -2.76 16.61 3.79
N CYS A 148 -2.10 15.69 4.49
CA CYS A 148 -0.66 15.44 4.44
C CYS A 148 -0.31 14.03 4.92
N GLY A 149 0.92 13.57 4.66
CA GLY A 149 1.45 12.29 5.12
C GLY A 149 0.53 11.09 4.82
N ASP A 150 0.34 10.23 5.82
CA ASP A 150 -0.48 9.01 5.71
C ASP A 150 -1.97 9.30 5.56
N THR A 151 -2.46 10.37 6.19
CA THR A 151 -3.88 10.77 6.08
C THR A 151 -4.19 11.20 4.65
N GLY A 152 -3.35 12.05 4.06
CA GLY A 152 -3.48 12.46 2.65
C GLY A 152 -3.33 11.28 1.69
N SER A 153 -2.35 10.39 1.94
CA SER A 153 -2.16 9.18 1.13
C SER A 153 -3.36 8.24 1.17
N SER A 154 -3.98 8.07 2.34
CA SER A 154 -5.19 7.24 2.50
C SER A 154 -6.42 7.87 1.85
N LEU A 155 -6.52 9.21 1.88
CA LEU A 155 -7.58 9.94 1.18
C LEU A 155 -7.42 9.84 -0.34
N LEU A 156 -6.18 9.91 -0.83
CA LEU A 156 -5.85 9.67 -2.23
C LEU A 156 -6.27 8.25 -2.66
N GLN A 157 -5.96 7.23 -1.84
CA GLN A 157 -6.40 5.85 -2.08
C GLN A 157 -7.93 5.71 -2.15
N LEU A 158 -8.67 6.40 -1.29
CA LEU A 158 -10.13 6.37 -1.32
C LEU A 158 -10.69 6.85 -2.67
N TYR A 159 -10.16 7.94 -3.21
CA TYR A 159 -10.58 8.48 -4.50
C TYR A 159 -10.13 7.60 -5.67
N ILE A 160 -8.91 7.07 -5.61
CA ILE A 160 -8.40 6.09 -6.59
C ILE A 160 -9.29 4.84 -6.63
N ALA A 161 -9.62 4.26 -5.47
CA ALA A 161 -10.48 3.08 -5.38
C ALA A 161 -11.91 3.31 -5.90
N SER A 162 -12.31 4.58 -5.99
CA SER A 162 -13.63 5.00 -6.47
C SER A 162 -13.61 5.53 -7.90
N ASN A 163 -12.49 5.37 -8.63
CA ASN A 163 -12.25 5.88 -9.98
C ASN A 163 -12.52 7.39 -10.15
N GLN A 164 -12.30 8.17 -9.09
CA GLN A 164 -12.47 9.63 -9.10
C GLN A 164 -11.09 10.31 -9.25
N HIS A 165 -10.49 10.16 -10.43
CA HIS A 165 -9.11 10.60 -10.69
C HIS A 165 -8.92 12.12 -10.57
N ASP A 166 -9.93 12.92 -10.94
CA ASP A 166 -9.85 14.38 -10.77
C ASP A 166 -9.80 14.79 -9.29
N SER A 167 -10.61 14.14 -8.44
CA SER A 167 -10.54 14.36 -6.99
C SER A 167 -9.23 13.82 -6.40
N ALA A 168 -8.72 12.69 -6.88
CA ALA A 168 -7.41 12.17 -6.51
C ALA A 168 -6.28 13.18 -6.82
N ARG A 169 -6.32 13.80 -8.01
CA ARG A 169 -5.38 14.86 -8.40
C ARG A 169 -5.48 16.08 -7.48
N GLN A 170 -6.71 16.50 -7.13
CA GLN A 170 -6.93 17.61 -6.19
C GLN A 170 -6.35 17.32 -4.80
N VAL A 171 -6.51 16.10 -4.29
CA VAL A 171 -5.93 15.69 -3.00
C VAL A 171 -4.40 15.72 -3.06
N LEU A 172 -3.80 15.19 -4.13
CA LEU A 172 -2.35 15.20 -4.32
C LEU A 172 -1.80 16.64 -4.38
N GLN A 173 -2.48 17.52 -5.11
CA GLN A 173 -2.13 18.95 -5.18
C GLN A 173 -2.29 19.63 -3.82
N ALA A 174 -3.36 19.34 -3.07
CA ALA A 174 -3.56 19.86 -1.73
C ALA A 174 -2.46 19.40 -0.76
N MET A 175 -2.01 18.14 -0.85
CA MET A 175 -0.90 17.63 -0.03
C MET A 175 0.39 18.42 -0.25
N ARG A 176 0.65 18.88 -1.48
CA ARG A 176 1.81 19.73 -1.81
C ARG A 176 1.67 21.15 -1.26
N CYS A 177 0.47 21.72 -1.30
CA CYS A 177 0.23 23.09 -0.89
C CYS A 177 0.07 23.27 0.63
N CYS A 178 -0.40 22.24 1.33
CA CYS A 178 -0.79 22.35 2.74
C CYS A 178 0.28 21.89 3.74
N SER A 179 1.37 21.25 3.28
CA SER A 179 2.42 20.70 4.15
C SER A 179 3.82 21.23 3.79
N HIS A 180 4.67 21.39 4.81
CA HIS A 180 6.11 21.58 4.60
C HIS A 180 6.83 20.26 4.27
N GLU A 181 6.17 19.12 4.54
CA GLU A 181 6.70 17.80 4.21
C GLU A 181 6.44 17.46 2.75
N PRO A 182 7.40 16.83 2.06
CA PRO A 182 7.19 16.36 0.70
C PRO A 182 6.10 15.29 0.67
N VAL A 183 5.30 15.28 -0.40
CA VAL A 183 4.33 14.21 -0.62
C VAL A 183 5.06 12.87 -0.70
N PRO A 184 4.63 11.83 0.05
CA PRO A 184 5.27 10.53 0.04
C PRO A 184 5.37 9.94 -1.37
N GLU A 185 6.52 9.37 -1.72
CA GLU A 185 6.76 8.73 -3.03
C GLU A 185 5.67 7.70 -3.36
N ALA A 186 5.31 6.87 -2.37
CA ALA A 186 4.29 5.84 -2.53
C ALA A 186 2.92 6.40 -2.96
N ALA A 187 2.58 7.64 -2.56
CA ALA A 187 1.33 8.28 -2.96
C ALA A 187 1.32 8.57 -4.47
N TRP A 188 2.40 9.14 -5.00
CA TRP A 188 2.57 9.35 -6.44
C TRP A 188 2.50 8.03 -7.20
N THR A 189 3.28 7.04 -6.75
CA THR A 189 3.39 5.74 -7.41
C THR A 189 2.07 5.00 -7.45
N SER A 190 1.31 5.04 -6.36
CA SER A 190 -0.02 4.46 -6.31
C SER A 190 -1.00 5.13 -7.29
N PHE A 191 -0.94 6.46 -7.44
CA PHE A 191 -1.80 7.16 -8.37
C PHE A 191 -1.42 6.89 -9.83
N MET A 192 -0.12 6.87 -10.14
CA MET A 192 0.35 6.47 -11.47
C MET A 192 -0.06 5.04 -11.82
N THR A 193 0.07 4.10 -10.88
CA THR A 193 -0.32 2.70 -11.07
C THR A 193 -1.82 2.58 -11.32
N ALA A 194 -2.64 3.35 -10.59
CA ALA A 194 -4.08 3.40 -10.82
C ALA A 194 -4.43 3.98 -12.20
N CYS A 195 -3.81 5.09 -12.59
CA CYS A 195 -4.00 5.66 -13.92
C CYS A 195 -3.60 4.69 -15.03
N HIS A 196 -2.50 3.94 -14.86
CA HIS A 196 -2.09 2.89 -15.80
C HIS A 196 -3.13 1.79 -15.91
N ARG A 197 -3.57 1.23 -14.77
CA ARG A 197 -4.62 0.19 -14.71
C ARG A 197 -5.90 0.63 -15.42
N ASP A 198 -6.28 1.91 -15.25
CA ASP A 198 -7.54 2.45 -15.75
C ASP A 198 -7.39 3.05 -17.18
N GLY A 199 -6.22 2.87 -17.83
CA GLY A 199 -5.96 3.29 -19.21
C GLY A 199 -5.72 4.80 -19.40
N LEU A 200 -5.60 5.55 -18.31
CA LEU A 200 -5.35 7.00 -18.31
C LEU A 200 -3.86 7.30 -18.46
N LEU A 201 -3.29 6.90 -19.60
CA LEU A 201 -1.84 6.94 -19.84
C LEU A 201 -1.26 8.36 -19.75
N ASP A 202 -1.93 9.34 -20.36
CA ASP A 202 -1.50 10.74 -20.33
C ASP A 202 -1.49 11.30 -18.91
N GLU A 203 -2.46 10.89 -18.10
CA GLU A 203 -2.52 11.29 -16.69
C GLU A 203 -1.37 10.66 -15.88
N ALA A 204 -1.09 9.38 -16.09
CA ALA A 204 0.04 8.72 -15.43
C ALA A 204 1.37 9.43 -15.76
N ILE A 205 1.55 9.85 -17.01
CA ILE A 205 2.72 10.63 -17.44
C ILE A 205 2.76 12.00 -16.78
N TYR A 206 1.62 12.69 -16.70
CA TYR A 206 1.52 13.98 -16.01
C TYR A 206 1.91 13.84 -14.53
N VAL A 207 1.34 12.85 -13.82
CA VAL A 207 1.62 12.57 -12.41
C VAL A 207 3.11 12.24 -12.20
N PHE A 208 3.73 11.45 -13.08
CA PHE A 208 5.17 11.18 -12.98
C PHE A 208 6.02 12.44 -13.17
N ARG A 209 5.71 13.26 -14.19
CA ARG A 209 6.42 14.52 -14.42
C ARG A 209 6.31 15.45 -13.22
N ASP A 210 5.13 15.52 -12.63
CA ASP A 210 4.86 16.36 -11.48
C ASP A 210 5.62 15.86 -10.23
N MET A 211 5.69 14.53 -10.02
CA MET A 211 6.53 13.89 -9.01
C MET A 211 8.01 14.28 -9.17
N VAL A 212 8.55 14.18 -10.39
CA VAL A 212 9.95 14.53 -10.69
C VAL A 212 10.20 16.03 -10.48
N SER A 213 9.28 16.89 -10.91
CA SER A 213 9.40 18.35 -10.74
C SER A 213 9.36 18.77 -9.26
N SER A 214 8.71 17.96 -8.42
CA SER A 214 8.65 18.16 -6.97
C SER A 214 9.90 17.66 -6.23
N GLY A 215 10.91 17.18 -6.95
CA GLY A 215 12.18 16.70 -6.36
C GLY A 215 12.04 15.39 -5.59
N VAL A 216 10.94 14.66 -5.76
CA VAL A 216 10.71 13.37 -5.10
C VAL A 216 11.60 12.31 -5.76
N ALA A 217 12.35 11.56 -4.93
CA ALA A 217 13.17 10.46 -5.40
C ALA A 217 12.29 9.35 -6.02
N ARG A 218 12.70 8.78 -7.13
CA ARG A 218 11.97 7.70 -7.82
C ARG A 218 12.41 6.35 -7.28
N SER A 219 11.45 5.48 -6.97
CA SER A 219 11.70 4.06 -6.73
C SER A 219 11.83 3.26 -8.04
N SER A 220 12.44 2.08 -7.97
CA SER A 220 12.46 1.13 -9.10
C SER A 220 11.03 0.78 -9.58
N PHE A 221 10.07 0.74 -8.65
CA PHE A 221 8.67 0.46 -8.96
C PHE A 221 8.00 1.62 -9.70
N SER A 222 8.24 2.88 -9.32
CA SER A 222 7.69 4.03 -10.05
C SER A 222 8.28 4.19 -11.45
N LEU A 223 9.58 3.93 -11.61
CA LEU A 223 10.23 3.87 -12.92
C LEU A 223 9.67 2.74 -13.80
N SER A 224 9.51 1.53 -13.24
CA SER A 224 8.93 0.41 -13.98
C SER A 224 7.49 0.70 -14.43
N THR A 225 6.68 1.31 -13.56
CA THR A 225 5.29 1.69 -13.86
C THR A 225 5.23 2.70 -15.00
N ILE A 226 6.00 3.79 -14.96
CA ILE A 226 5.98 4.78 -16.04
C ILE A 226 6.54 4.23 -17.36
N LEU A 227 7.49 3.29 -17.31
CA LEU A 227 7.99 2.61 -18.50
C LEU A 227 6.92 1.72 -19.15
N ALA A 228 6.10 1.03 -18.35
CA ALA A 228 4.95 0.29 -18.85
C ALA A 228 3.93 1.22 -19.52
N VAL A 229 3.61 2.36 -18.89
CA VAL A 229 2.76 3.41 -19.51
C VAL A 229 3.35 3.90 -20.84
N CYS A 230 4.67 4.11 -20.92
CA CYS A 230 5.35 4.52 -22.16
C CYS A 230 5.37 3.42 -23.25
N ALA A 231 5.22 2.15 -22.86
CA ALA A 231 5.13 1.02 -23.78
C ALA A 231 3.74 0.91 -24.44
N GLU A 232 2.71 1.38 -23.75
CA GLU A 232 1.31 1.37 -24.19
C GLU A 232 0.86 2.68 -24.83
N SER A 233 1.55 3.79 -24.55
CA SER A 233 1.25 5.10 -25.13
C SER A 233 1.97 5.30 -26.48
N ASP A 234 1.19 5.47 -27.54
CA ASP A 234 1.69 5.65 -28.92
C ASP A 234 2.58 6.90 -29.09
N ASN A 235 2.36 7.94 -28.27
CA ASN A 235 3.03 9.23 -28.39
C ASN A 235 4.24 9.40 -27.44
N CYS A 236 4.62 8.35 -26.70
CA CYS A 236 5.62 8.45 -25.62
C CYS A 236 6.98 7.82 -25.92
N ARG A 237 7.29 7.59 -27.20
CA ARG A 237 8.59 7.03 -27.62
C ARG A 237 9.78 7.82 -27.08
N CYS A 238 9.76 9.14 -27.29
CA CYS A 238 10.82 10.03 -26.81
C CYS A 238 10.84 10.14 -25.29
N TYR A 239 9.67 10.04 -24.65
CA TYR A 239 9.55 10.15 -23.21
C TYR A 239 10.12 8.91 -22.49
N GLY A 240 9.87 7.70 -22.99
CA GLY A 240 10.48 6.48 -22.46
C GLY A 240 12.02 6.49 -22.53
N GLN A 241 12.60 7.08 -23.58
CA GLN A 241 14.05 7.31 -23.66
C GLN A 241 14.55 8.30 -22.59
N GLN A 242 13.78 9.36 -22.31
CA GLN A 242 14.12 10.31 -21.25
C GLN A 242 14.07 9.63 -19.88
N VAL A 243 13.08 8.79 -19.62
CA VAL A 243 12.98 7.98 -18.39
C VAL A 243 14.17 7.01 -18.28
N HIS A 244 14.60 6.38 -19.38
CA HIS A 244 15.81 5.56 -19.38
C HIS A 244 17.07 6.37 -19.04
N GLY A 245 17.22 7.55 -19.63
CA GLY A 245 18.32 8.46 -19.29
C GLY A 245 18.27 8.93 -17.83
N ASP A 246 17.07 9.10 -17.28
CA ASP A 246 16.87 9.39 -15.87
C ASP A 246 17.29 8.22 -14.97
N ALA A 247 16.93 6.98 -15.32
CA ALA A 247 17.37 5.78 -14.59
C ALA A 247 18.90 5.65 -14.53
N ILE A 248 19.60 5.90 -15.65
CA ILE A 248 21.08 5.89 -15.70
C ILE A 248 21.67 6.95 -14.78
N LYS A 249 21.12 8.18 -14.79
CA LYS A 249 21.62 9.27 -13.93
C LYS A 249 21.50 8.96 -12.43
N HIS A 250 20.56 8.09 -12.07
CA HIS A 250 20.33 7.69 -10.69
C HIS A 250 20.94 6.33 -10.35
N GLY A 251 21.65 5.68 -11.29
CA GLY A 251 22.37 4.42 -11.07
C GLY A 251 21.45 3.20 -10.85
N VAL A 252 20.23 3.24 -11.40
CA VAL A 252 19.23 2.16 -11.26
C VAL A 252 18.91 1.49 -12.60
N GLU A 253 19.72 1.71 -13.64
CA GLU A 253 19.55 1.14 -14.97
C GLU A 253 19.75 -0.38 -15.03
N THR A 254 20.39 -0.96 -14.02
CA THR A 254 20.62 -2.41 -13.89
C THR A 254 19.63 -3.10 -12.93
N ASP A 255 18.75 -2.34 -12.28
CA ASP A 255 17.71 -2.87 -11.38
C ASP A 255 16.73 -3.76 -12.15
N GLN A 256 16.40 -4.92 -11.60
CA GLN A 256 15.55 -5.94 -12.26
C GLN A 256 14.17 -5.40 -12.69
N PHE A 257 13.53 -4.56 -11.87
CA PHE A 257 12.22 -4.00 -12.18
C PHE A 257 12.30 -2.93 -13.28
N VAL A 258 13.35 -2.10 -13.22
CA VAL A 258 13.60 -1.05 -14.21
C VAL A 258 13.93 -1.69 -15.56
N VAL A 259 14.83 -2.66 -15.59
CA VAL A 259 15.22 -3.39 -16.81
C VAL A 259 14.03 -4.09 -17.44
N SER A 260 13.19 -4.77 -16.65
CA SER A 260 11.99 -5.43 -17.18
C SER A 260 11.04 -4.43 -17.88
N GLY A 261 10.87 -3.24 -17.29
CA GLY A 261 10.14 -2.13 -17.89
C GLY A 261 10.79 -1.60 -19.17
N LEU A 262 12.12 -1.44 -19.19
CA LEU A 262 12.88 -0.97 -20.36
C LEU A 262 12.80 -1.95 -21.53
N VAL A 263 12.97 -3.25 -21.25
CA VAL A 263 12.85 -4.31 -22.26
C VAL A 263 11.44 -4.31 -22.83
N HIS A 264 10.41 -4.28 -21.97
CA HIS A 264 9.01 -4.22 -22.42
C HIS A 264 8.74 -3.00 -23.31
N MET A 265 9.17 -1.81 -22.87
CA MET A 265 8.98 -0.55 -23.59
C MET A 265 9.70 -0.54 -24.94
N TYR A 266 10.99 -0.88 -25.00
CA TYR A 266 11.72 -0.91 -26.26
C TYR A 266 11.22 -1.99 -27.20
N ALA A 267 10.87 -3.17 -26.70
CA ALA A 267 10.29 -4.24 -27.50
C ALA A 267 8.95 -3.83 -28.12
N LYS A 268 8.06 -3.20 -27.34
CA LYS A 268 6.77 -2.68 -27.82
C LYS A 268 6.96 -1.62 -28.90
N GLN A 269 7.96 -0.76 -28.75
CA GLN A 269 8.30 0.28 -29.73
C GLN A 269 9.11 -0.25 -30.93
N GLY A 270 9.32 -1.56 -31.06
CA GLY A 270 10.07 -2.18 -32.16
C GLY A 270 11.58 -1.96 -32.14
N ARG A 271 12.12 -1.42 -31.05
CA ARG A 271 13.55 -1.11 -30.88
C ARG A 271 14.28 -2.31 -30.27
N LEU A 272 14.27 -3.44 -30.98
CA LEU A 272 14.76 -4.71 -30.44
C LEU A 272 16.24 -4.71 -30.03
N ALA A 273 17.08 -3.93 -30.72
CA ALA A 273 18.48 -3.77 -30.31
C ALA A 273 18.62 -3.08 -28.95
N ASP A 274 17.81 -2.06 -28.68
CA ASP A 274 17.78 -1.37 -27.38
C ASP A 274 17.20 -2.27 -26.29
N ALA A 275 16.17 -3.05 -26.61
CA ALA A 275 15.61 -4.05 -25.71
C ALA A 275 16.64 -5.13 -25.34
N ALA A 276 17.40 -5.64 -26.31
CA ALA A 276 18.46 -6.62 -26.08
C ALA A 276 19.57 -6.06 -25.17
N ARG A 277 20.01 -4.82 -25.42
CA ARG A 277 21.00 -4.15 -24.56
C ARG A 277 20.51 -3.98 -23.12
N ALA A 278 19.25 -3.58 -22.92
CA ALA A 278 18.67 -3.49 -21.58
C ALA A 278 18.59 -4.87 -20.90
N PHE A 279 18.19 -5.90 -21.64
CA PHE A 279 18.12 -7.27 -21.16
C PHE A 279 19.50 -7.80 -20.68
N GLU A 280 20.56 -7.51 -21.45
CA GLU A 280 21.94 -7.86 -21.10
C GLU A 280 22.51 -7.07 -19.93
N ALA A 281 21.98 -5.87 -19.67
CA ALA A 281 22.43 -4.98 -18.59
C ALA A 281 21.87 -5.35 -17.20
N VAL A 282 21.00 -6.37 -17.09
CA VAL A 282 20.39 -6.72 -15.80
C VAL A 282 21.47 -7.11 -14.79
N GLY A 283 21.45 -6.49 -13.60
CA GLY A 283 22.46 -6.70 -12.57
C GLY A 283 22.41 -8.07 -11.88
N GLY A 284 21.47 -8.94 -12.27
CA GLY A 284 21.21 -10.25 -11.68
C GLY A 284 20.72 -11.28 -12.69
N LYS A 285 19.85 -12.20 -12.26
CA LYS A 285 19.17 -13.13 -13.19
C LYS A 285 17.87 -12.49 -13.67
N PRO A 286 17.65 -12.35 -14.99
CA PRO A 286 16.39 -11.84 -15.50
C PRO A 286 15.23 -12.72 -14.99
N ASP A 287 14.19 -12.08 -14.46
CA ASP A 287 12.96 -12.75 -14.06
C ASP A 287 12.14 -13.19 -15.28
N ALA A 288 11.08 -13.96 -15.03
CA ALA A 288 10.20 -14.44 -16.08
C ALA A 288 9.56 -13.31 -16.90
N VAL A 289 9.24 -12.17 -16.27
CA VAL A 289 8.62 -11.02 -16.96
C VAL A 289 9.57 -10.46 -18.03
N CYS A 290 10.85 -10.30 -17.69
CA CYS A 290 11.89 -9.81 -18.60
C CYS A 290 12.12 -10.76 -19.79
N TRP A 291 12.25 -12.07 -19.53
CA TRP A 291 12.36 -13.10 -20.58
C TRP A 291 11.17 -13.07 -21.54
N ASN A 292 9.95 -12.98 -20.99
CA ASN A 292 8.72 -12.95 -21.78
C ASN A 292 8.64 -11.69 -22.64
N ALA A 293 8.97 -10.53 -22.08
CA ALA A 293 8.99 -9.27 -22.81
C ALA A 293 9.92 -9.35 -24.02
N MET A 294 11.12 -9.93 -23.85
CA MET A 294 12.08 -10.08 -24.94
C MET A 294 11.64 -11.10 -26.00
N ALA A 295 11.14 -12.27 -25.59
CA ALA A 295 10.63 -13.29 -26.50
C ALA A 295 9.44 -12.76 -27.33
N MET A 296 8.49 -12.06 -26.70
CA MET A 296 7.39 -11.40 -27.40
C MET A 296 7.87 -10.30 -28.34
N GLY A 297 8.89 -9.53 -27.94
CA GLY A 297 9.53 -8.52 -28.78
C GLY A 297 10.04 -9.11 -30.09
N TYR A 298 10.87 -10.15 -29.99
CA TYR A 298 11.40 -10.85 -31.17
C TYR A 298 10.28 -11.46 -32.03
N ALA A 299 9.29 -12.11 -31.40
CA ALA A 299 8.16 -12.71 -32.13
C ALA A 299 7.37 -11.65 -32.93
N ARG A 300 7.04 -10.51 -32.32
CA ARG A 300 6.34 -9.40 -33.00
C ARG A 300 7.17 -8.78 -34.13
N GLY A 301 8.49 -8.74 -33.97
CA GLY A 301 9.41 -8.28 -35.01
C GLY A 301 9.63 -9.28 -36.16
N GLY A 302 9.11 -10.51 -36.06
CA GLY A 302 9.35 -11.58 -37.05
C GLY A 302 10.66 -12.36 -36.85
N TRP A 303 11.37 -12.13 -35.74
CA TRP A 303 12.65 -12.78 -35.41
C TRP A 303 12.39 -14.08 -34.65
N TYR A 304 11.60 -14.98 -35.25
CA TYR A 304 11.09 -16.19 -34.57
C TYR A 304 12.19 -17.10 -34.03
N ARG A 305 13.34 -17.18 -34.73
CA ARG A 305 14.50 -17.94 -34.26
C ARG A 305 15.02 -17.40 -32.93
N GLU A 306 15.21 -16.08 -32.82
CA GLU A 306 15.65 -15.48 -31.56
C GLU A 306 14.57 -15.57 -30.47
N ALA A 307 13.29 -15.45 -30.82
CA ALA A 307 12.19 -15.67 -29.88
C ALA A 307 12.23 -17.09 -29.27
N THR A 308 12.39 -18.12 -30.10
CA THR A 308 12.53 -19.51 -29.62
C THR A 308 13.80 -19.71 -28.79
N ARG A 309 14.91 -19.08 -29.17
CA ARG A 309 16.17 -19.11 -28.40
C ARG A 309 15.98 -18.54 -26.99
N MET A 310 15.30 -17.39 -26.86
CA MET A 310 14.99 -16.80 -25.56
C MET A 310 14.17 -17.76 -24.68
N MET A 311 13.17 -18.44 -25.25
CA MET A 311 12.37 -19.43 -24.53
C MET A 311 13.22 -20.63 -24.02
N TYR A 312 14.11 -21.16 -24.86
CA TYR A 312 15.01 -22.23 -24.44
C TYR A 312 15.97 -21.80 -23.32
N GLN A 313 16.51 -20.58 -23.40
CA GLN A 313 17.38 -20.03 -22.37
C GLN A 313 16.64 -19.79 -21.05
N MET A 314 15.40 -19.30 -21.11
CA MET A 314 14.52 -19.16 -19.94
C MET A 314 14.28 -20.50 -19.25
N LYS A 315 13.97 -21.56 -20.00
CA LYS A 315 13.81 -22.92 -19.46
C LYS A 315 15.10 -23.46 -18.86
N ALA A 316 16.24 -23.22 -19.50
CA ALA A 316 17.55 -23.60 -18.98
C ALA A 316 17.91 -22.86 -17.68
N ALA A 317 17.36 -21.66 -17.46
CA ALA A 317 17.48 -20.90 -16.22
C ALA A 317 16.54 -21.40 -15.10
N GLY A 318 15.73 -22.43 -15.35
CA GLY A 318 14.81 -23.03 -14.36
C GLY A 318 13.49 -22.27 -14.21
N LEU A 319 13.14 -21.42 -15.17
CA LEU A 319 11.88 -20.69 -15.19
C LEU A 319 10.88 -21.37 -16.14
N ASP A 320 9.63 -21.48 -15.70
CA ASP A 320 8.56 -22.05 -16.52
C ASP A 320 8.20 -21.14 -17.67
N LEU A 321 8.06 -21.72 -18.86
CA LEU A 321 7.53 -21.01 -20.02
C LEU A 321 6.08 -20.60 -19.72
N PRO A 322 5.71 -19.32 -19.83
CA PRO A 322 4.31 -18.97 -19.92
C PRO A 322 3.74 -19.63 -21.17
N GLY A 323 2.41 -19.76 -21.24
CA GLY A 323 1.70 -20.26 -22.43
C GLY A 323 1.82 -19.33 -23.66
N LEU A 324 3.04 -19.01 -24.09
CA LEU A 324 3.36 -18.21 -25.24
C LEU A 324 3.28 -19.11 -26.49
N ASN A 325 2.16 -19.04 -27.21
CA ASN A 325 2.01 -19.79 -28.45
C ASN A 325 2.68 -19.05 -29.62
N VAL A 326 4.03 -19.04 -29.63
CA VAL A 326 4.84 -18.38 -30.68
C VAL A 326 4.52 -18.94 -32.07
N VAL A 327 4.14 -20.22 -32.15
CA VAL A 327 3.71 -20.89 -33.38
C VAL A 327 2.38 -20.32 -33.90
N GLY A 328 1.41 -20.06 -33.02
CA GLY A 328 0.14 -19.44 -33.39
C GLY A 328 0.27 -17.99 -33.89
N MET A 329 1.30 -17.25 -33.43
CA MET A 329 1.59 -15.89 -33.90
C MET A 329 2.38 -15.85 -35.21
N ALA A 330 3.05 -16.94 -35.59
CA ALA A 330 3.69 -17.07 -36.90
C ALA A 330 2.66 -17.36 -38.00
N CYS A 331 1.58 -18.08 -37.68
CA CYS A 331 0.54 -18.48 -38.64
C CYS A 331 -0.61 -17.47 -38.81
N SER A 332 -0.67 -16.35 -38.06
CA SER A 332 -1.76 -15.37 -38.14
C SER A 332 -1.51 -14.21 -39.11
N ARG A 333 -0.49 -14.32 -39.97
CA ARG A 333 -0.11 -13.32 -40.98
C ARG A 333 -0.17 -13.83 -42.43
N ASP A 334 -0.71 -15.02 -42.65
CA ASP A 334 -0.97 -15.57 -43.99
C ASP A 334 -2.41 -15.28 -44.46
#